data_AF-A0A5T8PLW4-F1
#
_entry.id   AF-A0A5T8PLW4-F1
#
_cell.length_a   1.000
_cell.length_b   1.000
_cell.length_c   1.000
_cell.angle_alpha   90.00
_cell.angle_beta   90.00
_cell.angle_gamma   90.00
#
_symmetry.space_group_name_H-M   'P 1'
#
loop_
_entity.id
_entity.type
_entity.pdbx_description
1 polymer ?
#
loop_
_entity_poly.entity_id
_entity_poly.type
_entity_poly.pdbx_seq_one_letter_code
_entity_poly.pdbx_strand_id
1 'polypeptide(L)'
;FIASLALDLFSTRKKNCLYYAVVIIIAFIASKVMLSAIQDSGGFQLPGVGGPRFATQEEFINNLYFLSIGTLRLFEAYFFGMNIGLQSFSSIIRLCFLCYFIYIIISSAKQITKFSVIDRTLLLTAIIMPAAFLFSNIPSAVESIRYIAPSVVFGSVFVCRNVNIDYKMSIYLFVLAIVSGAVIYGNAISLDKRNHEVEKLSEYIKNNNLKSGFASFWFASSVSLKSGSIISPVIFNSHEGSVKPFLWLSKIDNYERRNSFIIADSEDDMNAAIKEYGEPDAIDRIMTKYILIWNEGVNIQFDGFSKSTNSNYFGSLGYSDDYKVCKKEGNAFMVTGPYKPLKQGKYNLHIEKSGEGDVFGDIVAFGGKKVIAKINNVENMDLYIDRTYPDVEVRIYNTDISSCIKSISIDRE
;
A
#
# COMPACT_ATOMS: atom_id res chain seq x y z
N PHE A 1 4.19 24.01 -10.49
CA PHE A 1 3.66 24.99 -11.46
C PHE A 1 2.74 26.03 -10.81
N ILE A 2 1.60 25.64 -10.19
CA ILE A 2 0.64 26.57 -9.54
C ILE A 2 1.32 27.53 -8.55
N ALA A 3 2.16 27.02 -7.65
CA ALA A 3 2.88 27.84 -6.68
C ALA A 3 3.90 28.80 -7.33
N SER A 4 4.58 28.38 -8.42
CA SER A 4 5.47 29.28 -9.18
C SER A 4 4.68 30.40 -9.85
N LEU A 5 3.51 30.07 -10.39
CA LEU A 5 2.64 31.01 -11.07
C LEU A 5 1.99 32.00 -10.10
N ALA A 6 1.61 31.53 -8.91
CA ALA A 6 1.15 32.38 -7.82
C ALA A 6 2.24 33.36 -7.40
N LEU A 7 3.48 32.90 -7.23
CA LEU A 7 4.63 33.78 -6.95
C LEU A 7 4.86 34.81 -8.07
N ASP A 8 4.66 34.46 -9.34
CA ASP A 8 4.73 35.41 -10.46
C ASP A 8 3.58 36.41 -10.48
N LEU A 9 2.34 35.97 -10.20
CA LEU A 9 1.18 36.84 -10.04
C LEU A 9 1.39 37.87 -8.92
N PHE A 10 1.92 37.42 -7.78
CA PHE A 10 2.21 38.27 -6.64
C PHE A 10 3.41 39.21 -6.88
N SER A 11 4.45 38.76 -7.58
CA SER A 11 5.68 39.55 -7.77
C SER A 11 5.69 40.47 -9.00
N THR A 12 5.04 40.11 -10.10
CA THR A 12 5.21 40.82 -11.39
C THR A 12 3.93 41.34 -12.04
N ARG A 13 2.73 41.05 -11.50
CA ARG A 13 1.43 41.53 -12.00
C ARG A 13 1.26 41.47 -13.54
N LYS A 14 1.84 40.47 -14.22
CA LYS A 14 1.75 40.34 -15.70
C LYS A 14 0.46 39.62 -16.11
N LYS A 15 -0.28 40.19 -17.09
CA LYS A 15 -1.54 39.64 -17.65
C LYS A 15 -1.44 38.17 -18.11
N ASN A 16 -0.27 37.73 -18.61
CA ASN A 16 -0.05 36.35 -19.06
C ASN A 16 -0.14 35.34 -17.90
N CYS A 17 0.09 35.75 -16.65
CA CYS A 17 -0.02 34.85 -15.50
C CYS A 17 -1.49 34.52 -15.17
N LEU A 18 -2.45 35.38 -15.56
CA LEU A 18 -3.87 35.10 -15.40
C LEU A 18 -4.31 33.95 -16.31
N TYR A 19 -3.83 33.92 -17.56
CA TYR A 19 -4.13 32.87 -18.54
C TYR A 19 -3.69 31.49 -18.02
N TYR A 20 -2.45 31.38 -17.54
CA TYR A 20 -1.95 30.12 -16.96
C TYR A 20 -2.73 29.69 -15.70
N ALA A 21 -3.18 30.63 -14.87
CA ALA A 21 -3.97 30.32 -13.69
C ALA A 21 -5.33 29.73 -14.08
N VAL A 22 -5.97 30.29 -15.11
CA VAL A 22 -7.22 29.78 -15.67
C VAL A 22 -7.02 28.37 -16.25
N VAL A 23 -5.96 28.14 -17.04
CA VAL A 23 -5.67 26.80 -17.60
C VAL A 23 -5.47 25.75 -16.49
N ILE A 24 -4.79 26.11 -15.41
CA ILE A 24 -4.61 25.23 -14.25
C ILE A 24 -5.94 24.90 -13.58
N ILE A 25 -6.80 25.90 -13.37
CA ILE A 25 -8.12 25.70 -12.75
C ILE A 25 -8.96 24.78 -13.64
N ILE A 26 -8.96 25.01 -14.96
CA ILE A 26 -9.65 24.14 -15.92
C ILE A 26 -9.10 22.71 -15.87
N ALA A 27 -7.79 22.53 -15.87
CA ALA A 27 -7.17 21.21 -15.77
C ALA A 27 -7.51 20.51 -14.44
N PHE A 28 -7.55 21.25 -13.34
CA PHE A 28 -7.97 20.71 -12.04
C PHE A 28 -9.43 20.27 -12.06
N ILE A 29 -10.34 21.11 -12.58
CA ILE A 29 -11.76 20.76 -12.72
C ILE A 29 -11.91 19.53 -13.62
N ALA A 30 -11.25 19.51 -14.78
CA ALA A 30 -11.25 18.38 -15.69
C ALA A 30 -10.77 17.09 -15.00
N SER A 31 -9.72 17.16 -14.17
CA SER A 31 -9.23 16.01 -13.40
C SER A 31 -10.27 15.48 -12.40
N LYS A 32 -11.05 16.37 -11.77
CA LYS A 32 -12.10 15.99 -10.80
C LYS A 32 -13.32 15.40 -11.49
N VAL A 33 -13.72 15.96 -12.62
CA VAL A 33 -14.80 15.41 -13.46
C VAL A 33 -14.41 14.02 -13.98
N MET A 34 -13.19 13.86 -14.48
CA MET A 34 -12.69 12.58 -14.95
C MET A 34 -12.62 11.55 -13.81
N LEU A 35 -12.16 11.94 -12.62
CA LEU A 35 -12.14 11.05 -11.46
C LEU A 35 -13.56 10.61 -11.06
N SER A 36 -14.52 11.53 -11.02
CA SER A 36 -15.92 11.22 -10.73
C SER A 36 -16.50 10.23 -11.76
N ALA A 37 -16.30 10.51 -13.05
CA ALA A 37 -16.79 9.63 -14.11
C ALA A 37 -16.22 8.20 -14.01
N ILE A 38 -14.94 8.08 -13.62
CA ILE A 38 -14.32 6.76 -13.40
C ILE A 38 -14.91 6.08 -12.16
N GLN A 39 -15.12 6.81 -11.07
CA GLN A 39 -15.74 6.28 -9.85
C GLN A 39 -17.18 5.81 -10.10
N ASP A 40 -17.96 6.57 -10.87
CA ASP A 40 -19.33 6.21 -11.28
C ASP A 40 -19.35 4.96 -12.17
N SER A 41 -18.30 4.74 -12.97
CA SER A 41 -18.12 3.50 -13.75
C SER A 41 -17.61 2.31 -12.93
N GLY A 42 -17.49 2.45 -11.61
CA GLY A 42 -16.98 1.41 -10.70
C GLY A 42 -15.45 1.32 -10.62
N GLY A 43 -14.71 2.28 -11.19
CA GLY A 43 -13.26 2.34 -11.11
C GLY A 43 -12.74 2.93 -9.79
N PHE A 44 -11.53 2.54 -9.38
CA PHE A 44 -10.78 3.05 -8.21
C PHE A 44 -11.47 2.92 -6.83
N GLN A 45 -12.39 1.98 -6.66
CA GLN A 45 -12.82 1.58 -5.32
C GLN A 45 -11.78 0.64 -4.71
N LEU A 46 -10.76 1.22 -4.05
CA LEU A 46 -9.78 0.46 -3.28
C LEU A 46 -10.27 0.34 -1.83
N PRO A 47 -10.82 -0.80 -1.40
CA PRO A 47 -11.25 -0.98 -0.02
C PRO A 47 -10.04 -0.85 0.92
N GLY A 48 -10.23 -0.16 2.06
CA GLY A 48 -9.22 0.00 3.11
C GLY A 48 -8.16 1.09 2.87
N VAL A 49 -8.15 1.76 1.70
CA VAL A 49 -7.27 2.93 1.47
C VAL A 49 -8.12 4.18 1.63
N GLY A 50 -8.14 4.74 2.84
CA GLY A 50 -8.80 6.02 3.10
C GLY A 50 -8.32 7.12 2.13
N GLY A 51 -9.15 8.14 1.92
CA GLY A 51 -8.79 9.27 1.07
C GLY A 51 -7.48 9.94 1.51
N PRO A 52 -6.77 10.63 0.61
CA PRO A 52 -5.57 11.38 0.97
C PRO A 52 -5.93 12.43 2.01
N ARG A 53 -5.27 12.38 3.17
CA ARG A 53 -5.43 13.32 4.27
C ARG A 53 -4.08 13.72 4.84
N PHE A 54 -4.11 14.72 5.70
CA PHE A 54 -2.95 15.07 6.49
C PHE A 54 -2.58 13.95 7.47
N ALA A 55 -1.28 13.74 7.63
CA ALA A 55 -0.70 12.80 8.57
C ALA A 55 -1.05 13.19 10.01
N THR A 56 -1.33 12.21 10.86
CA THR A 56 -1.35 12.40 12.31
C THR A 56 0.07 12.68 12.82
N GLN A 57 0.20 13.09 14.09
CA GLN A 57 1.51 13.30 14.70
C GLN A 57 2.38 12.02 14.68
N GLU A 58 1.78 10.86 14.97
CA GLU A 58 2.48 9.57 14.93
C GLU A 58 2.91 9.20 13.51
N GLU A 59 1.99 9.37 12.53
CA GLU A 59 2.29 9.15 11.11
C GLU A 59 3.40 10.08 10.62
N PHE A 60 3.40 11.34 11.03
CA PHE A 60 4.45 12.30 10.66
C PHE A 60 5.83 11.87 11.16
N ILE A 61 5.94 11.40 12.41
CA ILE A 61 7.20 10.90 12.97
C ILE A 61 7.66 9.65 12.21
N ASN A 62 6.74 8.73 11.92
CA ASN A 62 7.04 7.54 11.11
C ASN A 62 7.46 7.91 9.69
N ASN A 63 6.80 8.89 9.07
CA ASN A 63 7.13 9.39 7.74
C ASN A 63 8.50 10.05 7.71
N LEU A 64 8.92 10.72 8.79
CA LEU A 64 10.27 11.27 8.90
C LEU A 64 11.33 10.16 8.91
N TYR A 65 11.05 9.07 9.63
CA TYR A 65 11.89 7.87 9.61
C TYR A 65 11.93 7.23 8.22
N PHE A 66 10.76 7.02 7.59
CA PHE A 66 10.65 6.46 6.24
C PHE A 66 11.36 7.32 5.21
N LEU A 67 11.24 8.65 5.28
CA LEU A 67 11.91 9.57 4.37
C LEU A 67 13.43 9.49 4.56
N SER A 68 13.91 9.49 5.80
CA SER A 68 15.35 9.49 6.09
C SER A 68 16.02 8.19 5.63
N ILE A 69 15.52 7.04 6.11
CA ILE A 69 16.06 5.72 5.74
C ILE A 69 15.80 5.42 4.27
N GLY A 70 14.59 5.73 3.79
CA GLY A 70 14.21 5.51 2.41
C GLY A 70 15.09 6.32 1.45
N THR A 71 15.38 7.60 1.72
CA THR A 71 16.24 8.41 0.84
C THR A 71 17.65 7.84 0.80
N LEU A 72 18.20 7.41 1.93
CA LEU A 72 19.49 6.71 1.95
C LEU A 72 19.46 5.44 1.11
N ARG A 73 18.40 4.64 1.17
CA ARG A 73 18.23 3.44 0.34
C ARG A 73 18.04 3.77 -1.14
N LEU A 74 17.26 4.81 -1.46
CA LEU A 74 17.00 5.24 -2.84
C LEU A 74 18.28 5.65 -3.57
N PHE A 75 19.21 6.29 -2.86
CA PHE A 75 20.53 6.65 -3.38
C PHE A 75 21.59 5.57 -3.15
N GLU A 76 21.24 4.41 -2.58
CA GLU A 76 22.16 3.36 -2.15
C GLU A 76 23.33 3.91 -1.30
N ALA A 77 23.01 4.90 -0.47
CA ALA A 77 23.92 5.59 0.45
C ALA A 77 23.79 5.06 1.89
N TYR A 78 23.01 4.00 2.11
CA TYR A 78 22.85 3.38 3.42
C TYR A 78 24.09 2.53 3.76
N PHE A 79 24.93 3.02 4.68
CA PHE A 79 26.19 2.37 5.07
C PHE A 79 26.18 1.78 6.49
N PHE A 80 25.12 2.02 7.28
CA PHE A 80 25.03 1.52 8.65
C PHE A 80 24.95 -0.02 8.67
N GLY A 81 25.79 -0.64 9.49
CA GLY A 81 25.88 -2.10 9.60
C GLY A 81 26.70 -2.79 8.50
N MET A 82 27.32 -2.04 7.58
CA MET A 82 28.23 -2.60 6.58
C MET A 82 29.64 -2.77 7.14
N ASN A 83 30.33 -3.84 6.71
CA ASN A 83 31.76 -3.97 6.94
C ASN A 83 32.54 -2.87 6.20
N ILE A 84 33.64 -2.42 6.80
CA ILE A 84 34.54 -1.44 6.18
C ILE A 84 35.15 -2.06 4.93
N GLY A 85 34.87 -1.47 3.76
CA GLY A 85 35.39 -1.96 2.48
C GLY A 85 34.95 -1.09 1.30
N LEU A 86 35.18 -1.59 0.08
CA LEU A 86 34.89 -0.84 -1.15
C LEU A 86 33.40 -0.48 -1.27
N GLN A 87 32.51 -1.37 -0.82
CA GLN A 87 31.07 -1.15 -0.86
C GLN A 87 30.63 -0.04 0.11
N SER A 88 31.10 -0.07 1.36
CA SER A 88 30.79 0.99 2.34
C SER A 88 31.38 2.33 1.92
N PHE A 89 32.58 2.34 1.33
CA PHE A 89 33.20 3.54 0.78
C PHE A 89 32.39 4.13 -0.39
N SER A 90 31.91 3.27 -1.31
CA SER A 90 31.01 3.68 -2.39
C SER A 90 29.70 4.29 -1.86
N SER A 91 29.09 3.69 -0.84
CA SER A 91 27.89 4.24 -0.19
C SER A 91 28.15 5.62 0.43
N ILE A 92 29.33 5.84 1.04
CA ILE A 92 29.73 7.16 1.58
C ILE A 92 29.88 8.21 0.47
N ILE A 93 30.47 7.86 -0.68
CA ILE A 93 30.55 8.78 -1.83
C ILE A 93 29.15 9.23 -2.27
N ARG A 94 28.20 8.29 -2.35
CA ARG A 94 26.81 8.60 -2.71
C ARG A 94 26.09 9.43 -1.66
N LEU A 95 26.40 9.21 -0.39
CA LEU A 95 25.94 10.08 0.69
C LEU A 95 26.43 11.52 0.49
N CYS A 96 27.69 11.72 0.10
CA CYS A 96 28.20 13.05 -0.21
C CYS A 96 27.45 13.69 -1.38
N PHE A 97 27.16 12.93 -2.45
CA PHE A 97 26.33 13.42 -3.56
C PHE A 97 24.91 13.79 -3.11
N LEU A 98 24.28 12.97 -2.27
CA LEU A 98 22.96 13.23 -1.70
C LEU A 98 22.95 14.49 -0.83
N CYS A 99 23.92 14.63 0.08
CA CYS A 99 24.06 15.83 0.92
C CYS A 99 24.28 17.09 0.08
N TYR A 100 25.12 17.00 -0.96
CA TYR A 100 25.33 18.10 -1.90
C TYR A 100 24.05 18.46 -2.67
N PHE A 101 23.32 17.46 -3.16
CA PHE A 101 22.03 17.65 -3.82
C PHE A 101 21.02 18.38 -2.91
N ILE A 102 20.85 17.90 -1.67
CA ILE A 102 19.96 18.52 -0.69
C ILE A 102 20.40 19.96 -0.39
N TYR A 103 21.71 20.19 -0.23
CA TYR A 103 22.26 21.52 -0.01
C TYR A 103 21.93 22.49 -1.16
N ILE A 104 22.07 22.06 -2.42
CA ILE A 104 21.74 22.89 -3.59
C ILE A 104 20.25 23.21 -3.62
N ILE A 105 19.37 22.23 -3.35
CA ILE A 105 17.92 22.46 -3.31
C ILE A 105 17.55 23.45 -2.21
N ILE A 106 18.07 23.28 -1.00
CA ILE A 106 17.77 24.17 0.15
C ILE A 106 18.32 25.58 -0.08
N SER A 107 19.57 25.70 -0.55
CA SER A 107 20.18 27.01 -0.83
C SER A 107 19.46 27.76 -1.95
N SER A 108 19.03 27.04 -2.99
CA SER A 108 18.27 27.60 -4.11
C SER A 108 16.85 28.00 -3.70
N ALA A 109 16.20 27.25 -2.81
CA ALA A 109 14.88 27.59 -2.30
C ALA A 109 14.83 28.98 -1.62
N LYS A 110 15.92 29.38 -0.95
CA LYS A 110 16.04 30.72 -0.34
C LYS A 110 16.05 31.86 -1.35
N GLN A 111 16.42 31.58 -2.60
CA GLN A 111 16.54 32.57 -3.67
C GLN A 111 15.55 32.29 -4.82
N ILE A 112 14.43 31.65 -4.51
CA ILE A 112 13.49 31.11 -5.51
C ILE A 112 13.04 32.15 -6.53
N THR A 113 12.87 33.42 -6.12
CA THR A 113 12.40 34.51 -6.98
C THR A 113 13.37 34.92 -8.08
N LYS A 114 14.65 34.55 -7.98
CA LYS A 114 15.68 34.87 -8.99
C LYS A 114 15.66 33.94 -10.19
N PHE A 115 15.04 32.78 -10.07
CA PHE A 115 15.04 31.76 -11.10
C PHE A 115 13.94 31.97 -12.14
N SER A 116 14.13 31.42 -13.34
CA SER A 116 13.10 31.42 -14.39
C SER A 116 11.84 30.67 -13.93
N VAL A 117 10.71 30.84 -14.63
CA VAL A 117 9.46 30.10 -14.35
C VAL A 117 9.68 28.57 -14.40
N ILE A 118 10.50 28.12 -15.35
CA ILE A 118 10.82 26.70 -15.54
C ILE A 118 11.64 26.20 -14.36
N ASP A 119 12.72 26.89 -14.02
CA ASP A 119 13.63 26.49 -12.93
C ASP A 119 12.93 26.53 -11.57
N ARG A 120 12.08 27.53 -11.33
CA ARG A 120 11.22 27.58 -10.14
C ARG A 120 10.25 26.40 -10.07
N THR A 121 9.67 26.01 -11.21
CA THR A 121 8.75 24.87 -11.26
C THR A 121 9.47 23.57 -10.95
N LEU A 122 10.67 23.35 -11.48
CA LEU A 122 11.50 22.19 -11.17
C LEU A 122 11.86 22.15 -9.68
N LEU A 123 12.33 23.27 -9.13
CA LEU A 123 12.70 23.40 -7.73
C LEU A 123 11.52 23.17 -6.78
N LEU A 124 10.35 23.76 -7.07
CA LEU A 124 9.15 23.54 -6.26
C LEU A 124 8.69 22.10 -6.30
N THR A 125 8.80 21.43 -7.45
CA THR A 125 8.41 20.02 -7.56
C THR A 125 9.35 19.13 -6.74
N ALA A 126 10.65 19.46 -6.72
CA ALA A 126 11.63 18.79 -5.87
C ALA A 126 11.36 18.96 -4.36
N ILE A 127 10.69 20.04 -3.94
CA ILE A 127 10.39 20.34 -2.54
C ILE A 127 8.99 19.83 -2.12
N ILE A 128 8.00 19.94 -3.01
CA ILE A 128 6.60 19.60 -2.69
C ILE A 128 6.44 18.10 -2.48
N MET A 129 7.15 17.26 -3.24
CA MET A 129 6.99 15.80 -3.14
C MET A 129 7.48 15.24 -1.79
N PRO A 130 8.67 15.59 -1.27
CA PRO A 130 9.07 15.19 0.09
C PRO A 130 8.19 15.81 1.17
N ALA A 131 7.71 17.04 0.98
CA ALA A 131 6.77 17.65 1.92
C ALA A 131 5.43 16.90 1.94
N ALA A 132 4.87 16.58 0.78
CA ALA A 132 3.64 15.79 0.66
C ALA A 132 3.83 14.39 1.27
N PHE A 133 5.00 13.77 1.09
CA PHE A 133 5.34 12.51 1.74
C PHE A 133 5.26 12.63 3.28
N LEU A 134 5.89 13.64 3.87
CA LEU A 134 5.88 13.84 5.33
C LEU A 134 4.48 14.09 5.88
N PHE A 135 3.71 14.96 5.20
CA PHE A 135 2.42 15.43 5.66
C PHE A 135 1.24 14.58 5.23
N SER A 136 1.44 13.45 4.53
CA SER A 136 0.35 12.60 4.05
C SER A 136 0.25 11.29 4.83
N ASN A 137 -0.97 10.74 4.90
CA ASN A 137 -1.23 9.38 5.39
C ASN A 137 -0.94 8.27 4.36
N ILE A 138 -0.44 8.61 3.17
CA ILE A 138 -0.18 7.66 2.09
C ILE A 138 1.04 6.75 2.36
N PRO A 139 2.18 7.24 2.89
CA PRO A 139 3.31 6.35 3.16
C PRO A 139 2.98 5.36 4.27
N SER A 140 3.20 4.07 4.00
CA SER A 140 2.94 2.99 4.95
C SER A 140 4.20 2.26 5.41
N ALA A 141 5.30 2.42 4.68
CA ALA A 141 6.58 1.76 4.95
C ALA A 141 7.74 2.48 4.22
N VAL A 142 8.98 2.08 4.51
CA VAL A 142 10.21 2.64 3.90
C VAL A 142 10.18 2.53 2.37
N GLU A 143 9.58 1.48 1.83
CA GLU A 143 9.43 1.20 0.39
C GLU A 143 8.54 2.23 -0.31
N SER A 144 7.74 2.99 0.45
CA SER A 144 6.96 4.12 -0.08
C SER A 144 7.84 5.25 -0.61
N ILE A 145 9.16 5.23 -0.35
CA ILE A 145 10.12 6.23 -0.85
C ILE A 145 10.07 6.42 -2.37
N ARG A 146 9.59 5.43 -3.13
CA ARG A 146 9.33 5.58 -4.57
C ARG A 146 8.46 6.81 -4.92
N TYR A 147 7.61 7.27 -4.00
CA TYR A 147 6.78 8.47 -4.20
C TYR A 147 7.58 9.77 -4.27
N ILE A 148 8.82 9.81 -3.75
CA ILE A 148 9.70 10.97 -3.88
C ILE A 148 10.60 10.91 -5.12
N ALA A 149 10.52 9.85 -5.95
CA ALA A 149 11.32 9.74 -7.18
C ALA A 149 11.20 10.96 -8.12
N PRO A 150 9.99 11.56 -8.32
CA PRO A 150 9.88 12.79 -9.09
C PRO A 150 10.75 13.93 -8.52
N SER A 151 10.93 13.99 -7.20
CA SER A 151 11.78 15.01 -6.56
C SER A 151 13.23 14.91 -7.03
N VAL A 152 13.74 13.68 -7.12
CA VAL A 152 15.10 13.40 -7.58
C VAL A 152 15.23 13.81 -9.04
N VAL A 153 14.30 13.37 -9.90
CA VAL A 153 14.33 13.68 -11.34
C VAL A 153 14.30 15.19 -11.58
N PHE A 154 13.30 15.90 -11.05
CA PHE A 154 13.16 17.34 -11.29
C PHE A 154 14.25 18.15 -10.60
N GLY A 155 14.68 17.74 -9.41
CA GLY A 155 15.80 18.36 -8.71
C GLY A 155 17.10 18.19 -9.48
N SER A 156 17.37 17.03 -10.07
CA SER A 156 18.58 16.80 -10.88
C SER A 156 18.60 17.69 -12.11
N VAL A 157 17.46 17.80 -12.83
CA VAL A 157 17.35 18.73 -13.97
C VAL A 157 17.57 20.18 -13.53
N PHE A 158 17.03 20.58 -12.38
CA PHE A 158 17.27 21.91 -11.82
C PHE A 158 18.76 22.15 -11.52
N VAL A 159 19.43 21.21 -10.86
CA VAL A 159 20.86 21.28 -10.53
C VAL A 159 21.69 21.42 -11.82
N CYS A 160 21.46 20.60 -12.83
CA CYS A 160 22.19 20.66 -14.10
C CYS A 160 22.03 22.00 -14.83
N ARG A 161 20.88 22.67 -14.68
CA ARG A 161 20.60 23.96 -15.33
C ARG A 161 21.20 25.16 -14.61
N ASN A 162 21.40 25.06 -13.29
CA ASN A 162 21.69 26.22 -12.45
C ASN A 162 23.03 26.14 -11.72
N VAL A 163 23.66 24.97 -11.65
CA VAL A 163 24.99 24.80 -11.06
C VAL A 163 26.03 24.80 -12.16
N ASN A 164 26.91 25.81 -12.15
CA ASN A 164 28.03 25.87 -13.08
C ASN A 164 29.24 25.16 -12.46
N ILE A 165 29.68 24.08 -13.09
CA ILE A 165 30.84 23.27 -12.67
C ILE A 165 31.82 23.29 -13.83
N ASP A 166 33.10 23.53 -13.54
CA ASP A 166 34.16 23.45 -14.55
C ASP A 166 34.19 22.06 -15.22
N TYR A 167 34.58 22.01 -16.50
CA TYR A 167 34.52 20.79 -17.29
C TYR A 167 35.37 19.66 -16.68
N LYS A 168 36.54 19.98 -16.11
CA LYS A 168 37.41 18.98 -15.48
C LYS A 168 36.76 18.37 -14.25
N MET A 169 36.15 19.23 -13.42
CA MET A 169 35.41 18.80 -12.24
C MET A 169 34.15 18.01 -12.62
N SER A 170 33.47 18.38 -13.71
CA SER A 170 32.32 17.63 -14.23
C SER A 170 32.73 16.21 -14.64
N ILE A 171 33.85 16.05 -15.36
CA ILE A 171 34.38 14.74 -15.72
C ILE A 171 34.75 13.94 -14.47
N TYR A 172 35.42 14.55 -13.49
CA TYR A 172 35.76 13.86 -12.24
C TYR A 172 34.52 13.37 -11.49
N LEU A 173 33.51 14.22 -11.31
CA LEU A 173 32.27 13.85 -10.64
C LEU A 173 31.50 12.77 -11.41
N PHE A 174 31.52 12.83 -12.74
CA PHE A 174 30.92 11.80 -13.60
C PHE A 174 31.62 10.45 -13.42
N VAL A 175 32.96 10.41 -13.50
CA VAL A 175 33.74 9.18 -13.26
C VAL A 175 33.48 8.64 -11.86
N LEU A 176 33.48 9.49 -10.85
CA LEU A 176 33.20 9.11 -9.46
C LEU A 176 31.79 8.52 -9.29
N ALA A 177 30.78 9.12 -9.93
CA ALA A 177 29.41 8.62 -9.94
C ALA A 177 29.29 7.27 -10.64
N ILE A 178 29.97 7.08 -11.80
CA ILE A 178 29.98 5.81 -12.53
C ILE A 178 30.68 4.70 -11.74
N VAL A 179 31.86 4.98 -11.17
CA VAL A 179 32.62 4.00 -10.39
C VAL A 179 31.87 3.60 -9.13
N SER A 180 31.36 4.56 -8.37
CA SER A 180 30.52 4.26 -7.20
C SER A 180 29.27 3.48 -7.63
N GLY A 181 28.64 3.86 -8.75
CA GLY A 181 27.59 3.14 -9.47
C GLY A 181 27.90 1.65 -9.65
N ALA A 182 28.96 1.37 -10.39
CA ALA A 182 29.39 0.05 -10.83
C ALA A 182 29.72 -0.90 -9.66
N VAL A 183 30.31 -0.40 -8.57
CA VAL A 183 30.62 -1.22 -7.37
C VAL A 183 29.37 -1.87 -6.77
N ILE A 184 28.21 -1.20 -6.82
CA ILE A 184 26.95 -1.75 -6.30
C ILE A 184 26.24 -2.56 -7.38
N TYR A 185 26.17 -2.06 -8.62
CA TYR A 185 25.50 -2.81 -9.70
C TYR A 185 26.21 -4.12 -10.05
N GLY A 186 27.54 -4.18 -9.96
CA GLY A 186 28.29 -5.43 -10.10
C GLY A 186 27.88 -6.50 -9.09
N ASN A 187 27.46 -6.10 -7.89
CA ASN A 187 26.90 -7.00 -6.87
C ASN A 187 25.38 -7.20 -7.03
N ALA A 188 24.69 -6.22 -7.61
CA ALA A 188 23.25 -6.22 -7.88
C ALA A 188 22.87 -6.93 -9.19
N ILE A 189 23.81 -7.43 -10.00
CA ILE A 189 23.55 -8.44 -11.05
C ILE A 189 22.87 -9.70 -10.45
N SER A 190 22.88 -9.85 -9.12
CA SER A 190 22.05 -10.79 -8.37
C SER A 190 20.55 -10.46 -8.28
N LEU A 191 20.09 -9.27 -8.70
CA LEU A 191 18.66 -8.86 -8.76
C LEU A 191 17.86 -9.68 -9.77
N ASP A 192 18.55 -10.37 -10.67
CA ASP A 192 17.93 -11.33 -11.56
C ASP A 192 17.23 -12.46 -10.77
N LYS A 193 17.69 -12.74 -9.55
CA LYS A 193 17.16 -13.80 -8.68
C LYS A 193 15.67 -13.69 -8.41
N ARG A 194 15.09 -12.51 -8.15
CA ARG A 194 13.64 -12.42 -7.83
C ARG A 194 12.77 -12.65 -9.07
N ASN A 195 13.15 -12.08 -10.21
CA ASN A 195 12.43 -12.31 -11.46
C ASN A 195 12.57 -13.77 -11.91
N HIS A 196 13.78 -14.34 -11.75
CA HIS A 196 14.05 -15.76 -11.97
C HIS A 196 13.28 -16.65 -11.00
N GLU A 197 13.12 -16.26 -9.74
CA GLU A 197 12.38 -17.02 -8.73
C GLU A 197 10.88 -17.03 -9.06
N VAL A 198 10.29 -15.88 -9.38
CA VAL A 198 8.89 -15.83 -9.86
C VAL A 198 8.72 -16.67 -11.14
N GLU A 199 9.69 -16.63 -12.05
CA GLU A 199 9.65 -17.40 -13.29
C GLU A 199 9.77 -18.90 -13.06
N LYS A 200 10.71 -19.33 -12.23
CA LYS A 200 10.90 -20.75 -11.86
C LYS A 200 9.72 -21.31 -11.06
N LEU A 201 9.17 -20.54 -10.13
CA LEU A 201 7.94 -20.89 -9.43
C LEU A 201 6.78 -21.04 -10.42
N SER A 202 6.63 -20.08 -11.34
CA SER A 202 5.54 -20.12 -12.33
C SER A 202 5.67 -21.29 -13.30
N GLU A 203 6.90 -21.58 -13.75
CA GLU A 203 7.23 -22.71 -14.61
C GLU A 203 6.94 -24.05 -13.90
N TYR A 204 7.38 -24.19 -12.64
CA TYR A 204 7.08 -25.36 -11.82
C TYR A 204 5.58 -25.58 -11.65
N ILE A 205 4.83 -24.53 -11.30
CA ILE A 205 3.37 -24.59 -11.10
C ILE A 205 2.66 -25.01 -12.40
N LYS A 206 3.10 -24.46 -13.52
CA LYS A 206 2.55 -24.78 -14.85
C LYS A 206 2.85 -26.22 -15.26
N ASN A 207 4.10 -26.67 -15.09
CA ASN A 207 4.52 -28.02 -15.46
C ASN A 207 3.86 -29.10 -14.60
N ASN A 208 3.59 -28.81 -13.33
CA ASN A 208 2.87 -29.70 -12.41
C ASN A 208 1.34 -29.52 -12.44
N ASN A 209 0.81 -28.72 -13.38
CA ASN A 209 -0.63 -28.45 -13.53
C ASN A 209 -1.35 -27.96 -12.26
N LEU A 210 -0.63 -27.30 -11.34
CA LEU A 210 -1.18 -26.81 -10.09
C LEU A 210 -2.10 -25.60 -10.38
N LYS A 211 -3.41 -25.74 -10.17
CA LYS A 211 -4.41 -24.75 -10.64
C LYS A 211 -4.73 -23.65 -9.63
N SER A 212 -4.63 -23.93 -8.34
CA SER A 212 -5.04 -23.02 -7.27
C SER A 212 -4.20 -23.24 -6.02
N GLY A 213 -3.81 -22.15 -5.35
CA GLY A 213 -2.90 -22.21 -4.21
C GLY A 213 -2.85 -20.93 -3.39
N PHE A 214 -1.99 -20.92 -2.38
CA PHE A 214 -1.73 -19.76 -1.52
C PHE A 214 -0.28 -19.32 -1.58
N ALA A 215 -0.02 -18.03 -1.41
CA ALA A 215 1.32 -17.46 -1.26
C ALA A 215 1.25 -16.15 -0.50
N SER A 216 2.39 -15.57 -0.08
CA SER A 216 2.37 -14.19 0.43
C SER A 216 1.93 -13.20 -0.65
N PHE A 217 1.44 -12.02 -0.23
CA PHE A 217 0.96 -10.98 -1.14
C PHE A 217 1.94 -10.63 -2.27
N TRP A 218 3.24 -10.66 -1.98
CA TRP A 218 4.29 -10.30 -2.92
C TRP A 218 4.49 -11.31 -4.06
N PHE A 219 4.18 -12.59 -3.80
CA PHE A 219 4.32 -13.66 -4.80
C PHE A 219 2.99 -14.06 -5.43
N ALA A 220 1.88 -14.02 -4.67
CA ALA A 220 0.57 -14.44 -5.14
C ALA A 220 0.20 -13.80 -6.48
N SER A 221 0.29 -12.47 -6.59
CA SER A 221 -0.06 -11.75 -7.82
C SER A 221 0.88 -12.06 -8.98
N SER A 222 2.20 -11.99 -8.74
CA SER A 222 3.22 -12.12 -9.78
C SER A 222 3.29 -13.53 -10.36
N VAL A 223 3.20 -14.55 -9.50
CA VAL A 223 3.23 -15.97 -9.89
C VAL A 223 1.91 -16.39 -10.51
N SER A 224 0.76 -15.91 -9.98
CA SER A 224 -0.56 -16.14 -10.58
C SER A 224 -0.61 -15.68 -12.04
N LEU A 225 -0.16 -14.45 -12.30
CA LEU A 225 -0.15 -13.87 -13.65
C LEU A 225 0.69 -14.68 -14.65
N LYS A 226 1.90 -15.11 -14.25
CA LYS A 226 2.82 -15.84 -15.13
C LYS A 226 2.47 -17.32 -15.29
N SER A 227 1.99 -17.98 -14.24
CA SER A 227 1.63 -19.40 -14.28
C SER A 227 0.25 -19.65 -14.92
N GLY A 228 -0.66 -18.68 -14.83
CA GLY A 228 -2.07 -18.83 -15.20
C GLY A 228 -2.92 -19.51 -14.10
N SER A 229 -2.33 -19.75 -12.93
CA SER A 229 -2.99 -20.39 -11.78
C SER A 229 -3.58 -19.35 -10.83
N ILE A 230 -4.62 -19.72 -10.08
CA ILE A 230 -5.27 -18.81 -9.12
C ILE A 230 -4.54 -18.91 -7.78
N ILE A 231 -3.67 -17.95 -7.50
CA ILE A 231 -2.91 -17.92 -6.24
C ILE A 231 -3.41 -16.77 -5.37
N SER A 232 -3.93 -17.10 -4.18
CA SER A 232 -4.50 -16.11 -3.27
C SER A 232 -3.51 -15.71 -2.18
N PRO A 233 -3.46 -14.43 -1.79
CA PRO A 233 -2.51 -13.96 -0.81
C PRO A 233 -2.89 -14.36 0.61
N VAL A 234 -1.90 -14.77 1.41
CA VAL A 234 -2.04 -15.15 2.81
C VAL A 234 -0.99 -14.47 3.68
N ILE A 235 -1.26 -14.39 4.98
CA ILE A 235 -0.30 -14.02 6.02
C ILE A 235 0.07 -15.28 6.78
N PHE A 236 1.37 -15.57 6.85
CA PHE A 236 1.91 -16.58 7.74
C PHE A 236 2.15 -15.95 9.11
N ASN A 237 1.60 -16.56 10.16
CA ASN A 237 1.92 -16.22 11.53
C ASN A 237 2.73 -17.36 12.13
N SER A 238 4.05 -17.27 12.01
CA SER A 238 4.97 -18.33 12.45
C SER A 238 4.99 -18.54 13.97
N HIS A 239 4.61 -17.53 14.76
CA HIS A 239 4.53 -17.66 16.21
C HIS A 239 3.30 -18.45 16.66
N GLU A 240 2.13 -18.16 16.08
CA GLU A 240 0.91 -18.95 16.30
C GLU A 240 0.96 -20.28 15.55
N GLY A 241 1.74 -20.33 14.47
CA GLY A 241 1.80 -21.40 13.50
C GLY A 241 0.48 -21.54 12.75
N SER A 242 -0.03 -20.42 12.23
CA SER A 242 -1.28 -20.35 11.48
C SER A 242 -1.09 -19.63 10.14
N VAL A 243 -1.96 -19.94 9.17
CA VAL A 243 -2.02 -19.30 7.86
C VAL A 243 -3.37 -18.59 7.72
N LYS A 244 -3.35 -17.27 7.59
CA LYS A 244 -4.57 -16.45 7.56
C LYS A 244 -4.78 -15.79 6.20
N PRO A 245 -6.03 -15.59 5.75
CA PRO A 245 -6.29 -14.96 4.46
C PRO A 245 -5.89 -13.47 4.48
N PHE A 246 -5.31 -12.98 3.39
CA PHE A 246 -5.00 -11.57 3.21
C PHE A 246 -5.94 -10.93 2.18
N LEU A 247 -7.07 -10.39 2.64
CA LEU A 247 -8.18 -10.01 1.77
C LEU A 247 -7.94 -8.77 0.90
N TRP A 248 -6.80 -8.12 1.02
CA TRP A 248 -6.50 -6.94 0.23
C TRP A 248 -6.39 -7.32 -1.27
N LEU A 249 -7.24 -6.72 -2.09
CA LEU A 249 -7.29 -6.91 -3.55
C LEU A 249 -7.53 -8.37 -4.00
N SER A 250 -8.26 -9.15 -3.18
CA SER A 250 -8.46 -10.59 -3.41
C SER A 250 -9.94 -10.99 -3.37
N LYS A 251 -10.31 -12.06 -4.09
CA LYS A 251 -11.67 -12.62 -4.07
C LYS A 251 -11.79 -13.69 -2.99
N ILE A 252 -12.81 -13.59 -2.13
CA ILE A 252 -13.09 -14.55 -1.06
C ILE A 252 -13.23 -15.98 -1.62
N ASP A 253 -13.96 -16.14 -2.72
CA ASP A 253 -14.14 -17.39 -3.46
C ASP A 253 -12.85 -18.13 -3.79
N ASN A 254 -11.70 -17.46 -3.82
CA ASN A 254 -10.43 -18.13 -4.12
C ASN A 254 -9.87 -18.89 -2.91
N TYR A 255 -10.24 -18.54 -1.68
CA TYR A 255 -9.78 -19.20 -0.44
C TYR A 255 -10.56 -20.48 -0.13
N GLU A 256 -11.83 -20.53 -0.53
CA GLU A 256 -12.75 -21.64 -0.26
C GLU A 256 -12.69 -22.77 -1.30
N ARG A 257 -12.01 -22.54 -2.42
CA ARG A 257 -11.75 -23.57 -3.43
C ARG A 257 -10.76 -24.59 -2.87
N ARG A 258 -10.78 -25.79 -3.44
CA ARG A 258 -9.73 -26.80 -3.26
C ARG A 258 -8.39 -26.24 -3.77
N ASN A 259 -7.61 -25.63 -2.88
CA ASN A 259 -6.28 -25.11 -3.21
C ASN A 259 -5.26 -26.23 -2.98
N SER A 260 -4.48 -26.59 -4.00
CA SER A 260 -3.64 -27.79 -3.93
C SER A 260 -2.23 -27.53 -3.43
N PHE A 261 -1.85 -26.27 -3.20
CA PHE A 261 -0.49 -25.92 -2.79
C PHE A 261 -0.38 -24.60 -2.02
N ILE A 262 0.71 -24.47 -1.25
CA ILE A 262 1.13 -23.25 -0.57
C ILE A 262 2.59 -22.95 -0.92
N ILE A 263 2.88 -21.69 -1.27
CA ILE A 263 4.25 -21.18 -1.44
C ILE A 263 4.65 -20.48 -0.13
N ALA A 264 5.57 -21.09 0.61
CA ALA A 264 6.14 -20.53 1.84
C ALA A 264 7.42 -19.73 1.54
N ASP A 265 7.53 -18.57 2.18
CA ASP A 265 8.64 -17.63 1.96
C ASP A 265 9.93 -18.01 2.70
N SER A 266 9.79 -18.77 3.79
CA SER A 266 10.84 -19.21 4.72
C SER A 266 10.50 -20.58 5.34
N GLU A 267 11.46 -21.16 6.07
CA GLU A 267 11.20 -22.39 6.85
C GLU A 267 10.18 -22.16 7.97
N ASP A 268 10.16 -20.97 8.57
CA ASP A 268 9.19 -20.61 9.60
C ASP A 268 7.76 -20.56 9.02
N ASP A 269 7.59 -20.06 7.79
CA ASP A 269 6.30 -20.04 7.10
C ASP A 269 5.87 -21.45 6.67
N MET A 270 6.83 -22.27 6.24
CA MET A 270 6.60 -23.69 5.92
C MET A 270 6.10 -24.43 7.16
N ASN A 271 6.78 -24.25 8.29
CA ASN A 271 6.40 -24.86 9.57
C ASN A 271 5.02 -24.38 10.04
N ALA A 272 4.70 -23.10 9.84
CA ALA A 272 3.36 -22.57 10.13
C ALA A 272 2.27 -23.25 9.28
N ALA A 273 2.52 -23.45 7.99
CA ALA A 273 1.59 -24.12 7.09
C ALA A 273 1.41 -25.61 7.45
N ILE A 274 2.50 -26.32 7.78
CA ILE A 274 2.44 -27.73 8.23
C ILE A 274 1.67 -27.85 9.55
N LYS A 275 1.86 -26.91 10.49
CA LYS A 275 1.14 -26.93 11.76
C LYS A 275 -0.37 -26.71 11.58
N GLU A 276 -0.77 -25.85 10.65
CA GLU A 276 -2.18 -25.54 10.37
C GLU A 276 -2.88 -26.66 9.57
N TYR A 277 -2.23 -27.18 8.52
CA TYR A 277 -2.87 -28.10 7.56
C TYR A 277 -2.41 -29.55 7.65
N GLY A 278 -1.47 -29.85 8.55
CA GLY A 278 -0.83 -31.16 8.64
C GLY A 278 0.26 -31.35 7.59
N GLU A 279 0.83 -32.56 7.56
CA GLU A 279 1.92 -32.92 6.66
C GLU A 279 1.46 -32.88 5.18
N PRO A 280 2.18 -32.18 4.29
CA PRO A 280 1.89 -32.17 2.86
C PRO A 280 2.30 -33.48 2.19
N ASP A 281 1.65 -33.80 1.06
CA ASP A 281 2.00 -34.94 0.21
C ASP A 281 3.38 -34.78 -0.43
N ALA A 282 3.79 -33.53 -0.72
CA ALA A 282 5.10 -33.21 -1.26
C ALA A 282 5.58 -31.84 -0.78
N ILE A 283 6.90 -31.72 -0.59
CA ILE A 283 7.59 -30.46 -0.35
C ILE A 283 8.71 -30.34 -1.36
N ASP A 284 8.60 -29.35 -2.24
CA ASP A 284 9.63 -29.04 -3.22
C ASP A 284 10.26 -27.68 -2.94
N ARG A 285 11.59 -27.61 -3.01
CA ARG A 285 12.33 -26.37 -2.83
C ARG A 285 12.67 -25.77 -4.19
N ILE A 286 12.12 -24.60 -4.47
CA ILE A 286 12.41 -23.83 -5.67
C ILE A 286 13.16 -22.57 -5.27
N MET A 287 14.47 -22.56 -5.54
CA MET A 287 15.39 -21.50 -5.10
C MET A 287 15.31 -21.28 -3.58
N THR A 288 14.79 -20.13 -3.14
CA THR A 288 14.68 -19.79 -1.71
C THR A 288 13.30 -20.10 -1.12
N LYS A 289 12.37 -20.63 -1.92
CA LYS A 289 10.98 -20.89 -1.53
C LYS A 289 10.67 -22.37 -1.42
N TYR A 290 9.66 -22.66 -0.63
CA TYR A 290 9.13 -24.02 -0.46
C TYR A 290 7.72 -24.05 -1.06
N ILE A 291 7.46 -25.03 -1.91
CA ILE A 291 6.12 -25.35 -2.41
C ILE A 291 5.67 -26.60 -1.69
N LEU A 292 4.64 -26.46 -0.86
CA LEU A 292 4.00 -27.56 -0.15
C LEU A 292 2.74 -27.94 -0.91
N ILE A 293 2.54 -29.22 -1.20
CA ILE A 293 1.43 -29.73 -2.02
C ILE A 293 0.55 -30.64 -1.17
N TRP A 294 -0.76 -30.39 -1.20
CA TRP A 294 -1.78 -31.27 -0.66
C TRP A 294 -2.71 -31.70 -1.79
N ASN A 295 -2.66 -32.96 -2.17
CA ASN A 295 -3.49 -33.57 -3.20
C ASN A 295 -4.97 -33.54 -2.81
N GLU A 296 -5.26 -33.73 -1.52
CA GLU A 296 -6.62 -33.58 -0.98
C GLU A 296 -7.09 -32.12 -0.97
N GLY A 297 -6.16 -31.19 -1.09
CA GLY A 297 -6.38 -29.75 -1.09
C GLY A 297 -6.46 -29.18 0.31
N VAL A 298 -5.89 -27.99 0.46
CA VAL A 298 -5.99 -27.13 1.63
C VAL A 298 -6.98 -26.03 1.33
N ASN A 299 -7.89 -25.79 2.26
CA ASN A 299 -8.81 -24.67 2.18
C ASN A 299 -8.56 -23.83 3.43
N ILE A 300 -8.33 -22.55 3.22
CA ILE A 300 -8.54 -21.60 4.31
C ILE A 300 -10.04 -21.44 4.37
N GLN A 301 -10.69 -22.11 5.33
CA GLN A 301 -12.09 -21.84 5.58
C GLN A 301 -12.19 -20.35 5.92
N PHE A 302 -12.86 -19.64 5.03
CA PHE A 302 -13.11 -18.23 5.21
C PHE A 302 -14.30 -18.12 6.16
N ASP A 303 -14.02 -18.03 7.45
CA ASP A 303 -15.03 -17.97 8.52
C ASP A 303 -15.68 -16.57 8.59
N GLY A 304 -16.26 -16.13 7.47
CA GLY A 304 -16.77 -14.76 7.31
C GLY A 304 -18.12 -14.63 6.64
N PHE A 305 -18.39 -15.35 5.54
CA PHE A 305 -19.65 -15.16 4.78
C PHE A 305 -20.06 -16.37 3.95
N SER A 306 -21.38 -16.64 3.87
CA SER A 306 -21.95 -17.45 2.78
C SER A 306 -22.21 -16.58 1.54
N LYS A 307 -22.23 -17.21 0.36
CA LYS A 307 -22.13 -16.65 -1.00
C LYS A 307 -23.27 -15.73 -1.49
N SER A 308 -23.85 -14.93 -0.63
CA SER A 308 -24.87 -13.92 -0.95
C SER A 308 -24.43 -12.51 -0.55
N THR A 309 -23.20 -12.13 -0.91
CA THR A 309 -22.62 -10.84 -0.52
C THR A 309 -22.79 -9.77 -1.58
N ASN A 310 -23.25 -8.62 -1.09
CA ASN A 310 -23.53 -7.40 -1.81
C ASN A 310 -22.26 -6.83 -2.48
N SER A 311 -22.33 -6.70 -3.80
CA SER A 311 -21.33 -6.10 -4.67
C SER A 311 -21.10 -4.60 -4.52
N ASN A 312 -21.97 -3.90 -3.77
CA ASN A 312 -21.95 -2.45 -3.68
C ASN A 312 -21.36 -1.90 -2.37
N TYR A 313 -21.03 -2.77 -1.40
CA TYR A 313 -20.48 -2.34 -0.11
C TYR A 313 -19.28 -3.17 0.36
N PHE A 314 -19.09 -4.33 -0.25
CA PHE A 314 -17.99 -5.26 -0.01
C PHE A 314 -17.48 -5.68 -1.38
N GLY A 315 -16.16 -5.80 -1.55
CA GLY A 315 -15.58 -6.03 -2.87
C GLY A 315 -15.95 -7.38 -3.48
N SER A 316 -17.09 -7.47 -4.19
CA SER A 316 -17.32 -8.49 -5.22
C SER A 316 -18.54 -8.16 -6.08
N LEU A 317 -18.34 -7.68 -7.31
CA LEU A 317 -19.32 -7.53 -8.40
C LEU A 317 -20.33 -8.71 -8.51
N GLY A 318 -21.64 -8.40 -8.64
CA GLY A 318 -22.71 -9.36 -8.97
C GLY A 318 -24.07 -9.09 -8.31
N TYR A 319 -25.16 -9.17 -9.10
CA TYR A 319 -26.58 -9.06 -8.73
C TYR A 319 -27.15 -10.42 -8.27
N SER A 320 -27.86 -10.52 -7.12
CA SER A 320 -28.99 -11.49 -6.90
C SER A 320 -29.59 -11.42 -5.47
N ASP A 321 -30.90 -11.66 -5.35
CA ASP A 321 -31.84 -11.18 -4.31
C ASP A 321 -31.95 -11.87 -2.92
N ASP A 322 -30.99 -12.65 -2.41
CA ASP A 322 -31.18 -13.36 -1.10
C ASP A 322 -30.01 -13.18 -0.11
N TYR A 323 -30.02 -12.12 0.72
CA TYR A 323 -28.82 -11.58 1.41
C TYR A 323 -28.77 -11.80 2.96
N LYS A 324 -27.99 -12.78 3.49
CA LYS A 324 -27.65 -12.90 4.94
C LYS A 324 -26.26 -13.53 5.23
N VAL A 325 -25.69 -13.25 6.40
CA VAL A 325 -24.37 -13.69 6.90
C VAL A 325 -24.50 -14.48 8.21
N CYS A 326 -24.31 -15.80 8.20
CA CYS A 326 -24.52 -16.67 9.37
C CYS A 326 -23.21 -17.29 9.89
N LYS A 327 -23.14 -17.54 11.21
CA LYS A 327 -22.07 -18.36 11.82
C LYS A 327 -22.24 -19.84 11.43
N LYS A 328 -21.13 -20.54 11.17
CA LYS A 328 -21.08 -22.00 11.03
C LYS A 328 -20.71 -22.62 12.39
N GLU A 329 -21.25 -23.78 12.73
CA GLU A 329 -21.01 -24.42 14.04
C GLU A 329 -19.51 -24.53 14.35
N GLY A 330 -19.08 -23.94 15.48
CA GLY A 330 -17.71 -24.05 16.02
C GLY A 330 -16.87 -22.77 16.11
N ASN A 331 -17.05 -21.74 15.27
CA ASN A 331 -16.01 -20.70 15.07
C ASN A 331 -16.50 -19.24 15.09
N ALA A 332 -15.68 -18.30 15.58
CA ALA A 332 -16.00 -16.86 15.55
C ALA A 332 -15.87 -16.28 14.13
N PHE A 333 -16.82 -15.42 13.70
CA PHE A 333 -16.73 -14.72 12.41
C PHE A 333 -16.42 -13.23 12.59
N MET A 334 -15.78 -12.60 11.60
CA MET A 334 -15.53 -11.15 11.57
C MET A 334 -16.09 -10.51 10.29
N VAL A 335 -17.09 -9.62 10.42
CA VAL A 335 -17.59 -8.80 9.29
C VAL A 335 -16.88 -7.45 9.33
N THR A 336 -16.17 -7.08 8.27
CA THR A 336 -15.39 -5.82 8.20
C THR A 336 -15.84 -4.92 7.05
N GLY A 337 -16.35 -3.74 7.40
CA GLY A 337 -16.74 -2.71 6.43
C GLY A 337 -18.13 -2.12 6.70
N PRO A 338 -18.59 -1.18 5.85
CA PRO A 338 -17.84 -0.56 4.77
C PRO A 338 -16.77 0.42 5.28
N TYR A 339 -15.72 0.62 4.48
CA TYR A 339 -14.72 1.66 4.72
C TYR A 339 -15.26 3.03 4.26
N LYS A 340 -15.91 3.76 5.17
CA LYS A 340 -16.46 5.09 4.87
C LYS A 340 -15.88 6.17 5.78
N PRO A 341 -15.61 7.38 5.26
CA PRO A 341 -15.29 8.50 6.12
C PRO A 341 -16.55 8.96 6.88
N LEU A 342 -16.49 8.99 8.21
CA LEU A 342 -17.53 9.59 9.05
C LEU A 342 -17.07 10.98 9.49
N LYS A 343 -17.83 12.01 9.10
CA LYS A 343 -17.64 13.39 9.58
C LYS A 343 -18.08 13.52 11.03
N GLN A 344 -17.65 14.57 11.72
CA GLN A 344 -18.21 14.92 13.03
C GLN A 344 -19.75 15.03 12.97
N GLY A 345 -20.44 14.38 13.90
CA GLY A 345 -21.89 14.33 13.92
C GLY A 345 -22.46 13.14 14.66
N LYS A 346 -23.80 13.08 14.71
CA LYS A 346 -24.54 11.93 15.19
C LYS A 346 -24.81 10.96 14.05
N TYR A 347 -24.70 9.68 14.36
CA TYR A 347 -24.97 8.59 13.44
C TYR A 347 -25.82 7.56 14.14
N ASN A 348 -26.66 6.89 13.36
CA ASN A 348 -27.37 5.70 13.78
C ASN A 348 -26.74 4.51 13.05
N LEU A 349 -26.24 3.55 13.82
CA LEU A 349 -25.82 2.25 13.33
C LEU A 349 -27.01 1.30 13.48
N HIS A 350 -27.45 0.72 12.35
CA HIS A 350 -28.43 -0.34 12.32
C HIS A 350 -27.75 -1.66 11.94
N ILE A 351 -27.97 -2.69 12.75
CA ILE A 351 -27.52 -4.06 12.51
C ILE A 351 -28.78 -4.92 12.45
N GLU A 352 -29.16 -5.32 11.24
CA GLU A 352 -30.26 -6.27 11.09
C GLU A 352 -29.72 -7.67 11.30
N LYS A 353 -30.21 -8.38 12.32
CA LYS A 353 -29.87 -9.78 12.59
C LYS A 353 -31.06 -10.71 12.40
N SER A 354 -30.80 -12.00 12.23
CA SER A 354 -31.80 -13.06 12.35
C SER A 354 -31.34 -14.11 13.33
N GLY A 355 -32.22 -14.54 14.22
CA GLY A 355 -31.91 -15.49 15.30
C GLY A 355 -31.58 -14.81 16.63
N GLU A 356 -31.46 -15.62 17.68
CA GLU A 356 -31.48 -15.16 19.08
C GLU A 356 -30.10 -14.76 19.62
N GLY A 357 -29.01 -15.25 19.01
CA GLY A 357 -27.65 -15.06 19.52
C GLY A 357 -27.16 -13.61 19.58
N ASP A 358 -26.22 -13.38 20.49
CA ASP A 358 -25.63 -12.07 20.75
C ASP A 358 -24.62 -11.65 19.69
N VAL A 359 -24.61 -10.37 19.33
CA VAL A 359 -23.70 -9.82 18.31
C VAL A 359 -22.75 -8.80 18.96
N PHE A 360 -21.44 -9.07 18.93
CA PHE A 360 -20.42 -8.14 19.43
C PHE A 360 -19.67 -7.47 18.27
N GLY A 361 -18.95 -6.40 18.54
CA GLY A 361 -18.17 -5.73 17.52
C GLY A 361 -17.45 -4.50 18.01
N ASP A 362 -16.63 -3.92 17.14
CA ASP A 362 -16.01 -2.62 17.34
C ASP A 362 -16.20 -1.77 16.08
N ILE A 363 -16.39 -0.48 16.29
CA ILE A 363 -16.25 0.51 15.24
C ILE A 363 -14.84 1.06 15.37
N VAL A 364 -14.05 0.94 14.32
CA VAL A 364 -12.64 1.33 14.33
C VAL A 364 -12.33 2.31 13.21
N ALA A 365 -11.26 3.08 13.37
CA ALA A 365 -10.70 3.94 12.34
C ALA A 365 -9.18 3.77 12.23
N PHE A 366 -8.58 4.41 11.23
CA PHE A 366 -7.15 4.38 10.94
C PHE A 366 -6.65 2.95 10.69
N GLY A 367 -7.37 2.19 9.85
CA GLY A 367 -7.09 0.77 9.57
C GLY A 367 -7.14 -0.14 10.80
N GLY A 368 -7.94 0.20 11.81
CA GLY A 368 -8.07 -0.58 13.05
C GLY A 368 -7.21 -0.13 14.22
N LYS A 369 -6.42 0.94 14.06
CA LYS A 369 -5.56 1.45 15.14
C LYS A 369 -6.32 2.17 16.25
N LYS A 370 -7.51 2.69 15.96
CA LYS A 370 -8.33 3.41 16.94
C LYS A 370 -9.72 2.80 17.04
N VAL A 371 -10.08 2.30 18.23
CA VAL A 371 -11.47 1.94 18.56
C VAL A 371 -12.25 3.22 18.87
N ILE A 372 -13.34 3.44 18.12
CA ILE A 372 -14.28 4.54 18.28
C ILE A 372 -15.38 4.16 19.27
N ALA A 373 -15.97 2.98 19.08
CA ALA A 373 -17.07 2.48 19.89
C ALA A 373 -17.06 0.94 19.90
N LYS A 374 -17.66 0.36 20.94
CA LYS A 374 -17.90 -1.09 21.04
C LYS A 374 -19.38 -1.37 20.83
N ILE A 375 -19.66 -2.42 20.07
CA ILE A 375 -21.00 -2.95 19.80
C ILE A 375 -21.20 -4.12 20.75
N ASN A 376 -22.20 -4.02 21.63
CA ASN A 376 -22.51 -5.04 22.64
C ASN A 376 -23.98 -5.46 22.52
N ASN A 377 -24.25 -6.42 21.63
CA ASN A 377 -25.57 -7.00 21.41
C ASN A 377 -26.68 -5.96 21.16
N VAL A 378 -26.47 -5.08 20.18
CA VAL A 378 -27.41 -4.01 19.83
C VAL A 378 -27.79 -4.09 18.36
N GLU A 379 -29.09 -3.98 18.07
CA GLU A 379 -29.62 -3.84 16.69
C GLU A 379 -29.58 -2.38 16.23
N ASN A 380 -29.70 -1.43 17.16
CA ASN A 380 -29.62 0.00 16.89
C ASN A 380 -28.67 0.65 17.90
N MET A 381 -27.73 1.45 17.41
CA MET A 381 -26.77 2.14 18.25
C MET A 381 -26.58 3.58 17.76
N ASP A 382 -26.90 4.53 18.63
CA ASP A 382 -26.58 5.92 18.38
C ASP A 382 -25.11 6.19 18.73
N LEU A 383 -24.42 6.84 17.81
CA LEU A 383 -22.99 7.09 17.86
C LEU A 383 -22.74 8.57 17.69
N TYR A 384 -22.05 9.17 18.65
CA TYR A 384 -21.54 10.52 18.49
C TYR A 384 -20.06 10.50 18.12
N ILE A 385 -19.77 11.04 16.94
CA ILE A 385 -18.42 11.14 16.41
C ILE A 385 -17.90 12.56 16.71
N ASP A 386 -16.92 12.64 17.61
CA ASP A 386 -16.32 13.88 18.12
C ASP A 386 -15.47 14.62 17.07
N ARG A 387 -14.89 13.89 16.12
CA ARG A 387 -14.04 14.40 15.04
C ARG A 387 -14.17 13.55 13.79
N THR A 388 -13.78 14.10 12.64
CA THR A 388 -13.86 13.35 11.37
C THR A 388 -12.88 12.17 11.37
N TYR A 389 -13.37 10.96 11.11
CA TYR A 389 -12.59 9.75 10.91
C TYR A 389 -12.60 9.34 9.43
N PRO A 390 -11.45 9.18 8.78
CA PRO A 390 -11.32 9.12 7.31
C PRO A 390 -11.53 7.71 6.70
N ASP A 391 -11.69 6.70 7.54
CA ASP A 391 -11.67 5.28 7.19
C ASP A 391 -12.31 4.45 8.31
N VAL A 392 -13.56 4.76 8.64
CA VAL A 392 -14.30 3.99 9.65
C VAL A 392 -14.66 2.64 9.10
N GLU A 393 -14.40 1.61 9.89
CA GLU A 393 -14.67 0.21 9.63
C GLU A 393 -15.53 -0.31 10.79
N VAL A 394 -16.67 -0.91 10.48
CA VAL A 394 -17.40 -1.71 11.45
C VAL A 394 -16.84 -3.11 11.42
N ARG A 395 -16.41 -3.59 12.57
CA ARG A 395 -15.97 -4.96 12.80
C ARG A 395 -17.00 -5.65 13.67
N ILE A 396 -17.76 -6.57 13.13
CA ILE A 396 -18.68 -7.39 13.94
C ILE A 396 -18.01 -8.73 14.19
N TYR A 397 -17.93 -9.12 15.46
CA TYR A 397 -17.49 -10.44 15.88
C TYR A 397 -18.61 -11.14 16.65
N ASN A 398 -19.03 -12.32 16.19
CA ASN A 398 -20.07 -13.09 16.86
C ASN A 398 -19.49 -14.40 17.41
N THR A 399 -19.80 -14.69 18.67
CA THR A 399 -19.40 -15.92 19.36
C THR A 399 -20.52 -16.95 19.45
N ASP A 400 -21.76 -16.65 19.06
CA ASP A 400 -22.95 -17.49 19.15
C ASP A 400 -23.43 -17.98 17.77
N ILE A 401 -23.76 -19.26 17.67
CA ILE A 401 -24.25 -19.95 16.46
C ILE A 401 -25.70 -19.62 16.12
N SER A 402 -26.43 -19.00 17.04
CA SER A 402 -27.85 -18.76 16.92
C SER A 402 -28.22 -17.43 16.28
N SER A 403 -27.27 -16.62 15.77
CA SER A 403 -27.56 -15.37 15.05
C SER A 403 -26.76 -15.15 13.77
N CYS A 404 -27.42 -14.56 12.79
CA CYS A 404 -26.88 -14.15 11.49
C CYS A 404 -27.07 -12.65 11.28
N ILE A 405 -26.13 -11.97 10.61
CA ILE A 405 -26.25 -10.57 10.20
C ILE A 405 -26.82 -10.50 8.79
N LYS A 406 -27.95 -9.84 8.60
CA LYS A 406 -28.52 -9.60 7.26
C LYS A 406 -27.93 -8.36 6.61
N SER A 407 -27.85 -7.27 7.36
CA SER A 407 -27.39 -5.98 6.87
C SER A 407 -26.78 -5.14 7.99
N ILE A 408 -25.89 -4.23 7.61
CA ILE A 408 -25.31 -3.23 8.49
C ILE A 408 -25.40 -1.89 7.76
N SER A 409 -26.02 -0.88 8.38
CA SER A 409 -26.00 0.49 7.87
C SER A 409 -25.50 1.45 8.94
N ILE A 410 -24.77 2.48 8.50
CA ILE A 410 -24.42 3.63 9.34
C ILE A 410 -24.91 4.85 8.59
N ASP A 411 -25.95 5.47 9.14
CA ASP A 411 -26.61 6.61 8.56
C ASP A 411 -26.39 7.83 9.46
N ARG A 412 -26.17 8.98 8.85
CA ARG A 412 -26.03 10.24 9.59
C ARG A 412 -27.43 10.77 9.90
N GLU A 413 -27.67 11.18 11.14
CA GLU A 413 -28.88 11.90 11.53
C GLU A 413 -29.00 13.28 10.85
#